data_AF-A0A285C194-F1
#
_entry.id   AF-A0A285C194-F1
#
_cell.length_a   1.000
_cell.length_b   1.000
_cell.length_c   1.000
_cell.angle_alpha   90.00
_cell.angle_beta   90.00
_cell.angle_gamma   90.00
#
_symmetry.space_group_name_H-M   'P 1'
#
loop_
_entity.id
_entity.type
_entity.pdbx_description
1 polymer ?
#
loop_
_entity_poly.entity_id
_entity_poly.type
_entity_poly.pdbx_seq_one_letter_code
_entity_poly.pdbx_strand_id
1 'polypeptide(L)' 'MEHIAEIRRRHFISKESISAIANSLSRSRQTVRKALRSDAEPIYQRKIQPTPNDLVK' A
#
# COMPACT_ATOMS: atom_id res chain seq x y z
N MET A 1 -6.17 -0.51 -2.76
CA MET A 1 -4.69 -0.53 -2.90
C MET A 1 -4.06 0.84 -2.66
N GLU A 2 -4.71 1.96 -3.02
CA GLU A 2 -4.01 3.26 -3.21
C GLU A 2 -3.37 3.94 -1.98
N HIS A 3 -3.78 3.64 -0.74
CA HIS A 3 -3.24 4.34 0.45
C HIS A 3 -2.69 3.44 1.56
N ILE A 4 -2.73 2.10 1.41
CA ILE A 4 -2.27 1.19 2.48
C ILE A 4 -0.76 1.36 2.72
N ALA A 5 0.03 1.44 1.64
CA ALA A 5 1.46 1.65 1.73
C ALA A 5 1.80 3.00 2.40
N GLU A 6 1.11 4.07 2.02
CA GLU A 6 1.32 5.41 2.60
C GLU A 6 0.92 5.47 4.08
N ILE A 7 -0.20 4.86 4.46
CA ILE A 7 -0.63 4.73 5.86
C ILE A 7 0.44 4.02 6.70
N ARG A 8 0.96 2.88 6.21
CA ARG A 8 2.02 2.14 6.90
C ARG A 8 3.30 2.96 6.99
N ARG A 9 3.71 3.60 5.90
CA ARG A 9 4.90 4.46 5.85
C ARG A 9 4.84 5.54 6.93
N ARG A 10 3.75 6.33 6.98
CA ARG A 10 3.60 7.40 7.97
C ARG A 10 3.54 6.89 9.41
N HIS A 11 2.91 5.74 9.64
CA HIS A 11 2.79 5.19 10.99
C HIS A 11 4.09 4.55 11.49
N PHE A 12 4.75 3.74 10.66
CA PHE A 12 5.95 3.01 11.07
C PHE A 12 7.24 3.83 10.95
N ILE A 13 7.37 4.66 9.89
CA ILE A 13 8.54 5.50 9.62
C ILE A 13 8.39 6.86 10.30
N SER A 14 7.35 7.62 9.94
CA SER A 14 7.15 8.99 10.46
C SER A 14 6.59 9.05 11.89
N LYS A 15 6.19 7.90 12.46
CA LYS A 15 5.59 7.77 13.80
C LYS A 15 4.33 8.63 14.01
N GLU A 16 3.61 8.92 12.95
CA GLU A 16 2.36 9.69 13.04
C GLU A 16 1.26 8.88 13.75
N SER A 17 0.41 9.60 14.49
CA SER A 17 -0.74 9.00 15.16
C SER A 17 -1.84 8.61 14.16
N ILE A 18 -2.63 7.61 14.52
CA ILE A 18 -3.75 7.11 13.69
C ILE A 18 -4.75 8.22 13.35
N SER A 19 -4.98 9.16 14.28
CA SER A 19 -5.88 10.31 14.07
C SER A 19 -5.32 11.31 13.06
N ALA A 20 -4.03 11.62 13.12
CA ALA A 20 -3.38 12.53 12.17
C ALA A 20 -3.44 11.97 10.74
N ILE A 21 -3.11 10.68 10.59
CA ILE A 21 -3.17 9.98 9.30
C ILE A 21 -4.61 9.96 8.76
N ALA A 22 -5.59 9.61 9.60
CA ALA A 22 -7.00 9.58 9.23
C ALA A 22 -7.50 10.94 8.71
N ASN A 23 -7.16 12.03 9.41
CA ASN A 23 -7.55 13.38 9.02
C ASN A 23 -6.86 13.82 7.72
N SER A 24 -5.56 13.52 7.57
CA SER A 24 -4.80 13.92 6.38
C SER A 24 -5.25 13.22 5.10
N LEU A 25 -5.69 11.96 5.20
CA LEU A 25 -6.14 11.15 4.07
C LEU A 25 -7.67 11.15 3.90
N SER A 26 -8.41 11.89 4.74
CA SER A 26 -9.87 11.90 4.78
C SER A 26 -10.47 10.48 4.87
N ARG A 27 -9.84 9.60 5.66
CA ARG A 27 -10.25 8.21 5.86
C ARG A 27 -10.69 7.98 7.30
N SER A 28 -11.59 7.01 7.49
CA SER A 28 -11.99 6.62 8.84
C SER A 28 -10.81 5.99 9.60
N ARG A 29 -10.78 6.19 10.92
CA ARG A 29 -9.79 5.54 11.80
C ARG A 29 -9.87 4.01 11.71
N GLN A 30 -11.06 3.46 11.42
CA GLN A 30 -11.25 2.01 11.24
C GLN A 30 -10.51 1.50 10.00
N THR A 31 -10.56 2.24 8.88
CA THR A 31 -9.81 1.92 7.67
C THR A 31 -8.30 1.98 7.89
N VAL A 32 -7.83 2.99 8.64
CA VAL A 32 -6.40 3.11 9.00
C VAL A 32 -5.95 1.92 9.85
N ARG A 33 -6.72 1.53 10.89
CA ARG A 33 -6.41 0.33 11.68
C ARG A 33 -6.43 -0.95 10.85
N LYS A 34 -7.38 -1.10 9.92
CA LYS A 34 -7.44 -2.25 9.01
C LYS A 34 -6.21 -2.32 8.11
N ALA A 35 -5.73 -1.18 7.60
CA ALA A 35 -4.53 -1.09 6.77
C ALA A 35 -3.23 -1.42 7.54
N LEU A 36 -3.16 -1.06 8.83
CA LEU A 36 -2.04 -1.41 9.70
C LEU A 36 -2.03 -2.89 10.09
N ARG A 37 -3.19 -3.54 10.16
CA ARG A 37 -3.35 -4.97 10.51
C ARG A 37 -3.29 -5.90 9.31
N SER A 38 -3.53 -5.43 8.09
CA SER A 38 -3.41 -6.32 6.94
C SER A 38 -1.94 -6.67 6.78
N ASP A 39 -1.58 -7.95 6.72
CA ASP A 39 -0.21 -8.40 6.39
C ASP A 39 0.02 -8.50 4.88
N ALA A 40 -1.01 -8.28 4.08
CA ALA A 40 -0.92 -8.40 2.63
C ALA A 40 0.15 -7.45 2.07
N GLU A 41 1.16 -8.04 1.44
CA GLU A 41 1.99 -7.33 0.47
C GLU A 41 1.08 -6.85 -0.66
N PRO A 42 1.31 -5.65 -1.20
CA PRO A 42 0.59 -5.22 -2.40
C PRO A 42 0.98 -6.17 -3.54
N ILE A 43 0.12 -7.14 -3.84
CA ILE A 43 0.31 -8.04 -4.98
C ILE A 43 0.07 -7.20 -6.24
N TYR A 44 1.15 -6.75 -6.86
CA TYR A 44 1.14 -6.14 -8.19
C TYR A 44 1.09 -7.25 -9.24
N GLN A 45 -0.10 -7.79 -9.50
CA GLN A 45 -0.30 -8.63 -10.69
C GLN A 45 -0.22 -7.74 -11.94
N ARG A 46 0.90 -7.82 -12.67
CA ARG A 46 0.97 -7.31 -14.05
C ARG A 46 0.09 -8.21 -14.91
N LYS A 47 -0.93 -7.64 -15.56
CA LYS A 47 -1.79 -8.40 -16.49
C LYS A 47 -1.00 -9.00 -17.66
N ILE A 48 0.07 -8.32 -18.06
CA ILE A 48 0.93 -8.71 -19.18
C ILE A 48 2.37 -8.39 -18.76
N GLN A 49 3.21 -9.42 -18.69
CA GLN A 49 4.65 -9.26 -18.53
C GLN A 49 5.25 -9.13 -19.94
N PRO A 50 5.97 -8.04 -20.26
CA PRO A 50 6.74 -8.02 -21.49
C PRO A 50 7.89 -9.02 -21.33
N THR A 51 7.77 -10.17 -22.00
CA THR A 51 8.90 -11.05 -22.24
C THR A 51 9.70 -10.50 -23.42
N PRO A 52 11.04 -10.45 -23.36
CA PRO A 52 11.82 -10.27 -24.57
C PRO A 52 11.51 -11.47 -25.47
N ASN A 53 10.94 -11.18 -26.64
CA ASN A 53 10.65 -12.18 -27.66
C ASN A 53 11.92 -12.43 -28.47
N ASP A 54 13.03 -12.77 -27.79
CA ASP A 54 14.27 -13.08 -28.48
C ASP A 54 14.19 -14.53 -28.96
N LEU A 55 13.66 -14.63 -30.18
CA LEU A 55 13.95 -15.68 -31.14
C LEU A 55 15.46 -15.91 -31.22
N VAL A 56 15.98 -16.91 -30.52
CA VAL A 56 17.25 -17.54 -30.87
C VAL A 56 17.11 -19.06 -30.71
N LYS A 57 16.83 -19.72 -31.83
CA LYS A 57 17.17 -21.10 -32.11
C LYS A 57 17.85 -21.16 -33.47
#